data_AF-A0A9W9ZQI6-F1
#
_entry.id   AF-A0A9W9ZQI6-F1
#
_cell.length_a   1.000
_cell.length_b   1.000
_cell.length_c   1.000
_cell.angle_alpha   90.00
_cell.angle_beta   90.00
_cell.angle_gamma   90.00
#
_symmetry.space_group_name_H-M   'P 1'
#
loop_
_entity.id
_entity.type
_entity.pdbx_description
1 polymer ?
#
loop_
_entity_poly.entity_id
_entity_poly.type
_entity_poly.pdbx_seq_one_letter_code
_entity_poly.pdbx_strand_id
1 'polypeptide(L)'
;METLKELFTAKTFNKVSYVAVICWTLFGASLLAIFADTENSESRFDFRCDIDTVKSVSNVDFVRGKCFEQYEKRYNKFSIPVYAFVIVNFSLIGIVCVIYSQIVKSRVDALRQAYNSDAERRHPCNPTRRRRKLFIAYCCQLATRFALGIIFIVLQTQLLYPSNFPSNFDCNLTSGGSHATNSSGRNIQNTTYECHNQRATKKTFWTSAVSVVNGVFALLILMEFICILSRARKERTSWKTHSF
;
A
#
# COMPACT_ATOMS: atom_id res chain seq x y z
N MET A 1 14.11 11.95 -15.16
CA MET A 1 14.51 10.52 -15.14
C MET A 1 15.93 10.32 -14.62
N GLU A 2 16.87 11.24 -14.87
CA GLU A 2 18.27 11.11 -14.44
C GLU A 2 18.47 11.26 -12.93
N THR A 3 17.75 12.18 -12.29
CA THR A 3 17.74 12.39 -10.83
C THR A 3 17.26 11.17 -10.04
N LEU A 4 16.25 10.45 -10.56
CA LEU A 4 15.76 9.20 -9.96
C LEU A 4 16.80 8.07 -10.13
N LYS A 5 17.43 7.98 -11.30
CA LYS A 5 18.50 7.02 -11.60
C LYS A 5 19.71 7.22 -10.66
N GLU A 6 20.08 8.47 -10.40
CA GLU A 6 21.20 8.80 -9.51
C GLU A 6 20.92 8.47 -8.04
N LEU A 7 19.69 8.69 -7.55
CA LEU A 7 19.26 8.32 -6.20
C LEU A 7 19.34 6.80 -5.94
N PHE A 8 19.27 6.04 -7.03
CA PHE A 8 19.21 4.59 -7.08
C PHE A 8 20.51 3.94 -7.57
N THR A 9 21.60 4.70 -7.71
CA THR A 9 22.86 4.19 -8.29
C THR A 9 23.47 3.06 -7.45
N ALA A 10 23.15 1.83 -7.86
CA ALA A 10 23.85 0.54 -7.92
C ALA A 10 25.04 0.17 -7.00
N LYS A 11 25.63 1.06 -6.19
CA LYS A 11 26.85 0.74 -5.41
C LYS A 11 26.58 0.30 -3.97
N THR A 12 25.31 0.10 -3.65
CA THR A 12 24.82 0.23 -2.28
C THR A 12 23.82 -0.85 -1.88
N PHE A 13 23.00 -1.29 -2.84
CA PHE A 13 22.00 -2.31 -2.66
C PHE A 13 22.50 -3.66 -3.17
N ASN A 14 22.11 -4.74 -2.51
CA ASN A 14 22.17 -6.07 -3.12
C ASN A 14 21.35 -6.03 -4.43
N LYS A 15 21.87 -6.61 -5.52
CA LYS A 15 21.27 -6.53 -6.87
C LYS A 15 19.80 -6.93 -6.88
N VAL A 16 19.42 -7.89 -6.03
CA VAL A 16 18.05 -8.37 -5.82
C VAL A 16 17.15 -7.28 -5.23
N SER A 17 17.59 -6.65 -4.14
CA SER A 17 16.83 -5.61 -3.45
C SER A 17 16.68 -4.34 -4.30
N TYR A 18 17.67 -4.05 -5.15
CA TYR A 18 17.58 -2.99 -6.16
C TYR A 18 16.44 -3.24 -7.19
N VAL A 19 16.44 -4.42 -7.80
CA VAL A 19 15.40 -4.82 -8.77
C VAL A 19 14.02 -4.82 -8.10
N ALA A 20 13.92 -5.31 -6.86
CA ALA A 20 12.67 -5.31 -6.10
C ALA A 20 12.11 -3.89 -5.90
N VAL A 21 12.96 -2.89 -5.64
CA VAL A 21 12.53 -1.49 -5.49
C VAL A 21 12.06 -0.89 -6.82
N ILE A 22 12.72 -1.20 -7.94
CA ILE A 22 12.26 -0.76 -9.27
C ILE A 22 10.89 -1.38 -9.59
N CYS A 23 10.74 -2.70 -9.45
CA CYS A 23 9.48 -3.38 -9.68
C CYS A 23 8.36 -2.82 -8.81
N TRP A 24 8.66 -2.56 -7.53
CA TRP A 24 7.73 -1.92 -6.59
C TRP A 24 7.28 -0.53 -7.04
N THR A 25 8.23 0.30 -7.50
CA THR A 25 7.95 1.66 -7.95
C THR A 25 7.10 1.67 -9.22
N LEU A 26 7.41 0.81 -10.19
CA LEU A 26 6.62 0.67 -11.42
C LEU A 26 5.21 0.17 -11.12
N PHE A 27 5.08 -0.85 -10.26
CA PHE A 27 3.78 -1.38 -9.86
C PHE A 27 2.94 -0.33 -9.13
N GLY A 28 3.54 0.43 -8.21
CA GLY A 28 2.88 1.54 -7.53
C GLY A 28 2.39 2.61 -8.50
N ALA A 29 3.22 3.03 -9.46
CA ALA A 29 2.84 4.02 -10.47
C ALA A 29 1.66 3.53 -11.34
N SER A 30 1.69 2.27 -11.77
CA SER A 30 0.59 1.68 -12.54
C SER A 30 -0.71 1.65 -11.75
N LEU A 31 -0.66 1.25 -10.47
CA LEU A 31 -1.84 1.26 -9.60
C LEU A 31 -2.40 2.67 -9.41
N LEU A 32 -1.54 3.68 -9.22
CA LEU A 32 -2.00 5.05 -9.10
C LEU A 32 -2.72 5.52 -10.37
N ALA A 33 -2.20 5.18 -11.56
CA ALA A 33 -2.88 5.49 -12.81
C ALA A 33 -4.25 4.81 -12.90
N ILE A 34 -4.34 3.52 -12.56
CA ILE A 34 -5.60 2.75 -12.61
C ILE A 34 -6.61 3.28 -11.59
N PHE A 35 -6.18 3.56 -10.38
CA PHE A 35 -7.05 4.09 -9.34
C PHE A 35 -7.47 5.52 -9.62
N ALA A 36 -6.58 6.35 -10.18
CA ALA A 36 -6.94 7.70 -10.63
C ALA A 36 -7.93 7.66 -11.80
N ASP A 37 -7.73 6.79 -12.79
CA ASP A 37 -8.68 6.58 -13.88
C ASP A 37 -10.02 6.06 -13.35
N THR A 38 -9.98 5.12 -12.41
CA THR A 38 -11.18 4.67 -11.71
C THR A 38 -11.84 5.86 -11.02
N GLU A 39 -11.18 6.61 -10.12
CA GLU A 39 -11.79 7.74 -9.40
C GLU A 39 -12.30 8.87 -10.32
N ASN A 40 -11.47 9.34 -11.26
CA ASN A 40 -11.75 10.49 -12.13
C ASN A 40 -12.67 10.17 -13.31
N SER A 41 -12.85 8.89 -13.69
CA SER A 41 -14.00 8.48 -14.51
C SER A 41 -15.26 8.52 -13.65
N GLU A 42 -15.53 9.70 -13.11
CA GLU A 42 -16.73 10.06 -12.41
C GLU A 42 -17.85 10.05 -13.44
N SER A 43 -18.66 9.01 -13.39
CA SER A 43 -20.03 9.21 -13.80
C SER A 43 -20.92 8.44 -12.86
N ARG A 44 -21.87 9.17 -12.30
CA ARG A 44 -22.99 8.76 -11.44
C ARG A 44 -23.76 7.52 -11.95
N PHE A 45 -23.38 6.89 -13.07
CA PHE A 45 -24.06 5.82 -13.80
C PHE A 45 -23.56 4.38 -13.54
N ASP A 46 -22.45 4.20 -12.81
CA ASP A 46 -21.93 2.85 -12.47
C ASP A 46 -22.66 2.20 -11.29
N PHE A 47 -23.27 3.02 -10.41
CA PHE A 47 -24.19 2.57 -9.38
C PHE A 47 -25.61 2.70 -9.92
N ARG A 48 -26.21 1.59 -10.31
CA ARG A 48 -27.56 1.53 -10.85
C ARG A 48 -28.46 0.93 -9.81
N CYS A 49 -29.70 1.39 -9.74
CA CYS A 49 -30.73 0.67 -9.00
C CYS A 49 -31.81 0.29 -10.00
N ASP A 50 -32.50 -0.81 -9.74
CA ASP A 50 -33.74 -1.13 -10.41
C ASP A 50 -34.81 -0.19 -9.82
N ILE A 51 -35.33 0.68 -10.67
CA ILE A 51 -36.25 1.76 -10.27
C ILE A 51 -37.49 1.78 -11.17
N ASP A 52 -37.89 0.62 -11.70
CA ASP A 52 -39.08 0.45 -12.55
C ASP A 52 -40.38 0.99 -11.93
N THR A 53 -40.39 1.27 -10.61
CA THR A 53 -41.53 1.83 -9.87
C THR A 53 -41.53 3.36 -9.69
N VAL A 54 -40.47 4.08 -10.08
CA VAL A 54 -40.34 5.54 -9.82
C VAL A 54 -40.67 6.37 -11.07
N LYS A 55 -41.71 7.19 -10.95
CA LYS A 55 -42.30 7.97 -12.05
C LYS A 55 -41.54 9.22 -12.51
N SER A 56 -40.45 9.64 -11.85
CA SER A 56 -39.72 10.87 -12.19
C SER A 56 -38.20 10.74 -12.08
N VAL A 57 -37.48 11.33 -13.05
CA VAL A 57 -36.01 11.32 -13.15
C VAL A 57 -35.34 11.97 -11.92
N SER A 58 -35.94 13.03 -11.35
CA SER A 58 -35.43 13.66 -10.12
C SER A 58 -35.44 12.73 -8.91
N ASN A 59 -36.42 11.83 -8.84
CA ASN A 59 -36.53 10.85 -7.75
C ASN A 59 -35.54 9.69 -7.96
N VAL A 60 -35.18 9.37 -9.22
CA VAL A 60 -34.15 8.37 -9.55
C VAL A 60 -32.78 8.78 -9.02
N ASP A 61 -32.35 10.02 -9.28
CA ASP A 61 -31.06 10.52 -8.79
C ASP A 61 -31.01 10.63 -7.25
N PHE A 62 -32.13 11.01 -6.62
CA PHE A 62 -32.26 11.05 -5.17
C PHE A 62 -32.15 9.65 -4.54
N VAL A 63 -32.89 8.67 -5.06
CA VAL A 63 -32.83 7.27 -4.61
C VAL A 63 -31.42 6.73 -4.79
N ARG A 64 -30.82 6.92 -5.97
CA ARG A 64 -29.45 6.48 -6.26
C ARG A 64 -28.44 7.08 -5.27
N GLY A 65 -28.52 8.39 -5.01
CA GLY A 65 -27.64 9.07 -4.07
C GLY A 65 -27.77 8.53 -2.64
N LYS A 66 -28.99 8.34 -2.16
CA LYS A 66 -29.24 7.80 -0.81
C LYS A 66 -28.82 6.34 -0.67
N CYS A 67 -29.04 5.53 -1.71
CA CYS A 67 -28.62 4.13 -1.72
C CYS A 67 -27.09 3.98 -1.78
N PHE A 68 -26.42 4.83 -2.56
CA PHE A 68 -24.97 4.89 -2.59
C PHE A 68 -24.38 5.32 -1.24
N GLU A 69 -24.96 6.33 -0.60
CA GLU A 69 -24.57 6.78 0.75
C GLU A 69 -24.68 5.63 1.78
N GLN A 70 -25.77 4.86 1.75
CA GLN A 70 -25.93 3.68 2.60
C GLN A 70 -24.89 2.58 2.30
N TYR A 71 -24.62 2.33 1.02
CA TYR A 71 -23.60 1.37 0.57
C TYR A 71 -22.22 1.75 1.11
N GLU A 72 -21.79 3.00 0.92
CA GLU A 72 -20.49 3.48 1.40
C GLU A 72 -20.38 3.44 2.92
N LYS A 73 -21.44 3.83 3.64
CA LYS A 73 -21.45 3.75 5.10
C LYS A 73 -21.28 2.31 5.63
N ARG A 74 -21.81 1.32 4.89
CA ARG A 74 -21.74 -0.09 5.27
C ARG A 74 -20.40 -0.73 4.94
N TYR A 75 -19.85 -0.45 3.76
CA TYR A 75 -18.68 -1.15 3.23
C TYR A 75 -17.39 -0.33 3.24
N ASN A 76 -17.47 0.98 3.48
CA ASN A 76 -16.33 1.88 3.66
C ASN A 76 -16.46 2.63 5.00
N LYS A 77 -16.40 1.88 6.11
CA LYS A 77 -16.65 2.38 7.48
C LYS A 77 -15.80 3.60 7.84
N PHE A 78 -14.56 3.67 7.36
CA PHE A 78 -13.64 4.75 7.64
C PHE A 78 -13.68 5.88 6.60
N SER A 79 -14.50 5.74 5.54
CA SER A 79 -14.55 6.67 4.38
C SER A 79 -13.18 6.97 3.78
N ILE A 80 -12.22 6.06 3.95
CA ILE A 80 -10.89 6.18 3.35
C ILE A 80 -11.00 5.55 1.96
N PRO A 81 -10.69 6.27 0.89
CA PRO A 81 -10.74 5.70 -0.43
C PRO A 81 -9.53 4.79 -0.68
N VAL A 82 -9.73 3.73 -1.47
CA VAL A 82 -8.70 2.70 -1.71
C VAL A 82 -7.43 3.30 -2.30
N TYR A 83 -7.54 4.30 -3.18
CA TYR A 83 -6.37 4.97 -3.77
C TYR A 83 -5.50 5.69 -2.72
N ALA A 84 -6.12 6.32 -1.71
CA ALA A 84 -5.38 6.99 -0.64
C ALA A 84 -4.57 5.98 0.17
N PHE A 85 -5.16 4.82 0.45
CA PHE A 85 -4.45 3.72 1.10
C PHE A 85 -3.26 3.22 0.26
N VAL A 86 -3.45 3.04 -1.05
CA VAL A 86 -2.38 2.67 -1.98
C VAL A 86 -1.26 3.71 -1.95
N ILE A 87 -1.58 5.01 -2.06
CA ILE A 87 -0.58 6.10 -1.99
C ILE A 87 0.26 5.99 -0.72
N VAL A 88 -0.38 5.86 0.45
CA VAL A 88 0.32 5.79 1.74
C VAL A 88 1.21 4.55 1.81
N ASN A 89 0.72 3.38 1.36
CA ASN A 89 1.47 2.14 1.33
C ASN A 89 2.77 2.26 0.50
N PHE A 90 2.65 2.65 -0.76
CA PHE A 90 3.79 2.76 -1.65
C PHE A 90 4.74 3.88 -1.22
N SER A 91 4.22 5.00 -0.72
CA SER A 91 5.02 6.14 -0.27
C SER A 91 5.84 5.82 0.98
N LEU A 92 5.26 5.19 2.02
CA LEU A 92 6.01 4.85 3.24
C LEU A 92 7.14 3.86 2.94
N ILE A 93 6.88 2.84 2.11
CA ILE A 93 7.91 1.88 1.71
C ILE A 93 9.00 2.57 0.86
N GLY A 94 8.61 3.49 -0.02
CA GLY A 94 9.53 4.32 -0.80
C GLY A 94 10.42 5.19 0.08
N ILE A 95 9.85 5.88 1.07
CA ILE A 95 10.56 6.73 2.03
C ILE A 95 11.62 5.92 2.79
N VAL A 96 11.27 4.72 3.27
CA VAL A 96 12.24 3.82 3.95
C VAL A 96 13.42 3.48 3.03
N CYS A 97 13.17 3.26 1.74
CA CYS A 97 14.23 2.99 0.76
C CYS A 97 15.12 4.22 0.51
N VAL A 98 14.53 5.40 0.40
CA VAL A 98 15.27 6.66 0.21
C VAL A 98 16.15 6.97 1.42
N ILE A 99 15.60 6.88 2.63
CA ILE A 99 16.34 7.09 3.89
C ILE A 99 17.54 6.13 3.96
N TYR A 100 17.32 4.85 3.67
CA TYR A 100 18.42 3.88 3.62
C TYR A 100 19.47 4.23 2.56
N SER A 101 19.06 4.58 1.35
CA SER A 101 19.99 4.97 0.26
C SER A 101 20.87 6.14 0.69
N GLN A 102 20.28 7.17 1.31
CA GLN A 102 21.02 8.33 1.82
C GLN A 102 22.00 7.95 2.94
N ILE A 103 21.57 7.13 3.90
CA ILE A 103 22.44 6.66 4.99
C ILE A 103 23.66 5.95 4.39
N VAL A 104 23.44 5.06 3.43
CA VAL A 104 24.57 4.31 2.89
C VAL A 104 25.43 5.16 1.97
N LYS A 105 24.86 6.01 1.11
CA LYS A 105 25.63 6.94 0.26
C LYS A 105 26.59 7.77 1.11
N SER A 106 26.08 8.42 2.17
CA SER A 106 26.89 9.18 3.13
C SER A 106 28.02 8.35 3.75
N ARG A 107 27.77 7.06 4.04
CA ARG A 107 28.78 6.17 4.65
C ARG A 107 29.83 5.70 3.64
N VAL A 108 29.43 5.44 2.40
CA VAL A 108 30.34 5.06 1.31
C VAL A 108 31.22 6.24 0.93
N ASP A 109 30.65 7.45 0.87
CA ASP A 109 31.41 8.67 0.58
C ASP A 109 32.42 8.96 1.69
N ALA A 110 32.03 8.82 2.96
CA ALA A 110 32.95 8.93 4.10
C ALA A 110 34.06 7.86 4.10
N LEU A 111 33.77 6.65 3.59
CA LEU A 111 34.79 5.60 3.40
C LEU A 111 35.74 5.94 2.27
N ARG A 112 35.22 6.43 1.14
CA ARG A 112 36.02 6.82 -0.03
C ARG A 112 36.92 8.00 0.28
N GLN A 113 36.41 8.98 1.01
CA GLN A 113 37.19 10.13 1.47
C GLN A 113 38.28 9.69 2.46
N ALA A 114 37.95 8.84 3.45
CA ALA A 114 38.93 8.29 4.38
C ALA A 114 40.04 7.50 3.66
N TYR A 115 39.70 6.66 2.68
CA TYR A 115 40.66 5.91 1.88
C TYR A 115 41.59 6.82 1.07
N ASN A 116 41.04 7.86 0.43
CA ASN A 116 41.83 8.84 -0.32
C ASN A 116 42.76 9.66 0.60
N SER A 117 42.33 9.96 1.84
CA SER A 117 43.17 10.66 2.83
C SER A 117 44.17 9.76 3.56
N ASP A 118 43.88 8.47 3.74
CA ASP A 118 44.78 7.48 4.34
C ASP A 118 45.95 7.12 3.40
N ALA A 119 45.85 7.41 2.10
CA ALA A 119 47.01 7.43 1.20
C ALA A 119 48.04 8.51 1.57
N GLU A 120 47.63 9.55 2.32
CA GLU A 120 48.47 10.68 2.72
C GLU A 120 48.83 10.66 4.23
N ARG A 121 47.98 10.12 5.12
CA ARG A 121 48.25 10.04 6.58
C ARG A 121 47.66 8.79 7.22
N ARG A 122 48.53 7.96 7.81
CA ARG A 122 48.17 6.77 8.61
C ARG A 122 47.25 7.12 9.79
N HIS A 123 45.93 6.97 9.65
CA HIS A 123 45.03 6.83 10.81
C HIS A 123 44.08 5.64 10.60
N PRO A 124 44.27 4.50 11.30
CA PRO A 124 43.48 3.30 11.07
C PRO A 124 42.07 3.47 11.63
N CYS A 125 41.16 3.98 10.82
CA CYS A 125 39.77 4.12 11.21
C CYS A 125 39.05 2.77 11.06
N ASN A 126 38.95 2.06 12.19
CA ASN A 126 38.59 0.65 12.38
C ASN A 126 37.53 0.09 11.37
N PRO A 127 37.94 -0.65 10.33
CA PRO A 127 37.07 -1.07 9.21
C PRO A 127 35.94 -2.02 9.64
N THR A 128 36.18 -2.83 10.68
CA THR A 128 35.26 -3.84 11.22
C THR A 128 34.01 -3.20 11.84
N ARG A 129 34.15 -2.06 12.54
CA ARG A 129 33.03 -1.33 13.16
C ARG A 129 32.12 -0.70 12.11
N ARG A 130 32.69 -0.21 11.00
CA ARG A 130 31.93 0.40 9.89
C ARG A 130 31.16 -0.64 9.09
N ARG A 131 31.76 -1.79 8.75
CA ARG A 131 31.07 -2.90 8.08
C ARG A 131 29.89 -3.43 8.92
N ARG A 132 30.07 -3.54 10.25
CA ARG A 132 28.98 -3.94 11.17
C ARG A 132 27.81 -2.96 11.18
N LYS A 133 28.07 -1.64 11.17
CA LYS A 133 27.00 -0.62 11.11
C LYS A 133 26.21 -0.69 9.79
N LEU A 134 26.89 -0.91 8.67
CA LEU A 134 26.24 -1.04 7.37
C LEU A 134 25.33 -2.27 7.31
N PHE A 135 25.79 -3.40 7.86
CA PHE A 135 25.01 -4.61 8.00
C PHE A 135 23.76 -4.41 8.86
N ILE A 136 23.91 -3.76 10.02
CA ILE A 136 22.77 -3.43 10.90
C ILE A 136 21.77 -2.53 10.18
N ALA A 137 22.23 -1.48 9.49
CA ALA A 137 21.36 -0.59 8.74
C ALA A 137 20.55 -1.33 7.66
N TYR A 138 21.18 -2.30 6.98
CA TYR A 138 20.50 -3.15 6.00
C TYR A 138 19.44 -4.05 6.65
N CYS A 139 19.79 -4.74 7.74
CA CYS A 139 18.84 -5.58 8.48
C CYS A 139 17.66 -4.75 9.02
N CYS A 140 17.92 -3.56 9.55
CA CYS A 140 16.87 -2.64 10.01
C CYS A 140 15.96 -2.22 8.87
N GLN A 141 16.51 -1.80 7.72
CA GLN A 141 15.72 -1.45 6.55
C GLN A 141 14.83 -2.61 6.10
N LEU A 142 15.39 -3.83 6.01
CA LEU A 142 14.66 -5.01 5.57
C LEU A 142 13.52 -5.38 6.54
N ALA A 143 13.80 -5.34 7.84
CA ALA A 143 12.81 -5.57 8.89
C ALA A 143 11.70 -4.50 8.90
N THR A 144 12.04 -3.22 8.73
CA THR A 144 11.04 -2.14 8.66
C THR A 144 10.13 -2.31 7.45
N ARG A 145 10.67 -2.63 6.26
CA ARG A 145 9.85 -2.89 5.06
C ARG A 145 8.95 -4.10 5.23
N PHE A 146 9.46 -5.18 5.82
CA PHE A 146 8.66 -6.35 6.15
C PHE A 146 7.50 -6.00 7.09
N ALA A 147 7.80 -5.34 8.21
CA ALA A 147 6.81 -4.94 9.20
C ALA A 147 5.73 -4.03 8.59
N LEU A 148 6.12 -3.02 7.81
CA LEU A 148 5.19 -2.16 7.09
C LEU A 148 4.31 -2.97 6.13
N GLY A 149 4.88 -3.89 5.35
CA GLY A 149 4.12 -4.76 4.45
C GLY A 149 3.04 -5.56 5.19
N ILE A 150 3.40 -6.19 6.32
CA ILE A 150 2.44 -6.94 7.14
C ILE A 150 1.37 -6.01 7.74
N ILE A 151 1.77 -4.88 8.31
CA ILE A 151 0.84 -3.89 8.88
C ILE A 151 -0.17 -3.44 7.81
N PHE A 152 0.28 -3.14 6.60
CA PHE A 152 -0.61 -2.74 5.51
C PHE A 152 -1.56 -3.86 5.09
N ILE A 153 -1.10 -5.11 4.98
CA ILE A 153 -1.98 -6.25 4.67
C ILE A 153 -3.07 -6.40 5.73
N VAL A 154 -2.71 -6.33 7.02
CA VAL A 154 -3.66 -6.41 8.13
C VAL A 154 -4.63 -5.23 8.10
N LEU A 155 -4.12 -4.01 7.94
CA LEU A 155 -4.92 -2.80 7.89
C LEU A 155 -5.94 -2.86 6.74
N GLN A 156 -5.53 -3.36 5.59
CA GLN A 156 -6.38 -3.53 4.42
C GLN A 156 -7.48 -4.58 4.65
N THR A 157 -7.11 -5.77 5.15
CA THR A 157 -8.01 -6.95 5.19
C THR A 157 -8.91 -7.00 6.43
N GLN A 158 -8.48 -6.40 7.55
CA GLN A 158 -9.19 -6.51 8.83
C GLN A 158 -9.85 -5.20 9.25
N LEU A 159 -9.33 -4.04 8.83
CA LEU A 159 -9.77 -2.75 9.36
C LEU A 159 -10.47 -1.89 8.31
N LEU A 160 -9.83 -1.67 7.17
CA LEU A 160 -10.27 -0.64 6.22
C LEU A 160 -11.26 -1.13 5.19
N TYR A 161 -11.05 -2.33 4.63
CA TYR A 161 -11.80 -2.79 3.48
C TYR A 161 -12.28 -4.23 3.65
N PRO A 162 -13.49 -4.55 3.14
CA PRO A 162 -13.95 -5.93 3.08
C PRO A 162 -13.13 -6.73 2.06
N SER A 163 -12.98 -8.03 2.28
CA SER A 163 -12.29 -8.93 1.34
C SER A 163 -12.91 -8.92 -0.06
N ASN A 164 -14.22 -8.72 -0.13
CA ASN A 164 -14.97 -8.56 -1.39
C ASN A 164 -15.95 -7.41 -1.23
N PHE A 165 -15.88 -6.42 -2.13
CA PHE A 165 -16.91 -5.40 -2.24
C PHE A 165 -18.12 -6.01 -2.97
N PRO A 166 -19.31 -6.03 -2.36
CA PRO A 166 -20.48 -6.59 -3.02
C PRO A 166 -20.87 -5.69 -4.19
N SER A 167 -21.08 -6.31 -5.34
CA SER A 167 -21.62 -5.65 -6.53
C SER A 167 -23.14 -5.48 -6.42
N ASN A 168 -23.86 -6.39 -5.78
CA ASN A 168 -25.29 -6.25 -5.54
C ASN A 168 -25.54 -5.69 -4.13
N PHE A 169 -26.51 -4.80 -4.00
CA PHE A 169 -26.85 -4.14 -2.75
C PHE A 169 -28.34 -3.84 -2.67
N ASP A 170 -28.99 -4.39 -1.65
CA ASP A 170 -30.38 -4.07 -1.33
C ASP A 170 -30.44 -2.80 -0.49
N CYS A 171 -30.98 -1.74 -1.08
CA CYS A 171 -31.13 -0.45 -0.47
C CYS A 171 -32.53 -0.29 0.12
N ASN A 172 -32.62 -0.04 1.43
CA ASN A 172 -33.91 0.21 2.09
C ASN A 172 -34.07 1.70 2.35
N LEU A 173 -35.02 2.32 1.65
CA LEU A 173 -35.39 3.71 1.85
C LEU A 173 -36.77 3.80 2.49
N THR A 174 -36.85 4.55 3.56
CA THR A 174 -38.12 4.93 4.16
C THR A 174 -38.69 6.10 3.38
N SER A 175 -39.85 5.91 2.76
CA SER A 175 -40.54 7.00 2.06
C SER A 175 -41.12 7.99 3.07
N GLY A 176 -40.33 9.00 3.42
CA GLY A 176 -40.71 10.06 4.36
C GLY A 176 -39.53 11.00 4.63
N GLY A 177 -39.22 11.92 3.70
CA GLY A 177 -38.12 12.84 3.95
C GLY A 177 -37.74 13.81 2.83
N SER A 178 -38.66 14.66 2.39
CA SER A 178 -38.35 16.07 2.09
C SER A 178 -39.67 16.86 2.14
N HIS A 179 -39.73 17.82 3.07
CA HIS A 179 -40.92 18.57 3.53
C HIS A 179 -41.76 17.87 4.62
N ALA A 180 -41.22 17.89 5.84
CA ALA A 180 -42.03 17.81 7.04
C ALA A 180 -42.82 19.11 7.23
N THR A 181 -44.09 19.10 6.81
CA THR A 181 -45.12 20.00 7.35
C THR A 181 -46.40 19.19 7.51
N ASN A 182 -46.69 18.89 8.78
CA ASN A 182 -47.99 18.59 9.37
C ASN A 182 -49.00 17.77 8.57
N SER A 183 -49.13 16.48 8.89
CA SER A 183 -50.44 15.85 9.14
C SER A 183 -50.26 14.38 9.53
N SER A 184 -50.76 14.05 10.72
CA SER A 184 -51.36 12.81 11.20
C SER A 184 -51.20 11.53 10.35
N GLY A 185 -50.59 10.50 10.94
CA GLY A 185 -50.81 9.09 10.59
C GLY A 185 -50.37 8.65 9.19
N ARG A 186 -49.07 8.66 8.90
CA ARG A 186 -48.55 8.11 7.64
C ARG A 186 -47.93 6.73 7.88
N ASN A 187 -48.53 5.68 7.29
CA ASN A 187 -47.95 4.35 7.21
C ASN A 187 -46.54 4.46 6.61
N ILE A 188 -45.52 4.14 7.40
CA ILE A 188 -44.13 4.18 6.97
C ILE A 188 -43.92 3.04 5.97
N GLN A 189 -43.99 3.32 4.67
CA GLN A 189 -43.63 2.36 3.65
C GLN A 189 -42.10 2.35 3.48
N ASN A 190 -41.47 1.26 3.91
CA ASN A 190 -40.09 0.95 3.54
C ASN A 190 -40.11 0.36 2.13
N THR A 191 -39.44 1.03 1.20
CA THR A 191 -39.25 0.52 -0.17
C THR A 191 -37.84 -0.01 -0.29
N THR A 192 -37.70 -1.24 -0.77
CA THR A 192 -36.41 -1.87 -1.06
C THR A 192 -36.11 -1.72 -2.54
N TYR A 193 -34.91 -1.23 -2.85
CA TYR A 193 -34.40 -1.08 -4.22
C TYR A 193 -33.19 -2.00 -4.39
N GLU A 194 -33.20 -2.83 -5.41
CA GLU A 194 -32.04 -3.64 -5.77
C GLU A 194 -31.06 -2.76 -6.55
N CYS A 195 -29.83 -2.62 -6.05
CA CYS A 195 -28.81 -1.82 -6.68
C CYS A 195 -27.60 -2.65 -7.09
N HIS A 196 -27.02 -2.30 -8.24
CA HIS A 196 -25.82 -2.89 -8.79
C HIS A 196 -24.69 -1.85 -8.90
N ASN A 197 -23.53 -2.19 -8.37
CA ASN A 197 -22.30 -1.43 -8.38
C ASN A 197 -21.25 -2.16 -9.20
N GLN A 198 -21.15 -1.84 -10.48
CA GLN A 198 -20.18 -2.48 -11.39
C GLN A 198 -18.72 -2.22 -10.96
N ARG A 199 -18.48 -1.10 -10.27
CA ARG A 199 -17.16 -0.71 -9.76
C ARG A 199 -16.70 -1.56 -8.57
N ALA A 200 -17.62 -2.18 -7.83
CA ALA A 200 -17.28 -3.05 -6.70
C ALA A 200 -16.37 -4.21 -7.13
N THR A 201 -16.63 -4.81 -8.31
CA THR A 201 -15.84 -5.90 -8.87
C THR A 201 -14.42 -5.45 -9.22
N LYS A 202 -14.27 -4.29 -9.90
CA LYS A 202 -12.96 -3.71 -10.22
C LYS A 202 -12.17 -3.35 -8.96
N LYS A 203 -12.82 -2.70 -7.99
CA LYS A 203 -12.21 -2.38 -6.68
C LYS A 203 -11.73 -3.64 -5.97
N THR A 204 -12.55 -4.69 -5.93
CA THR A 204 -12.18 -5.98 -5.31
C THR A 204 -10.99 -6.62 -6.01
N PHE A 205 -11.01 -6.69 -7.33
CA PHE A 205 -9.91 -7.27 -8.11
C PHE A 205 -8.58 -6.56 -7.83
N TRP A 206 -8.55 -5.23 -7.96
CA TRP A 206 -7.31 -4.46 -7.74
C TRP A 206 -6.87 -4.46 -6.28
N THR A 207 -7.80 -4.37 -5.32
CA THR A 207 -7.50 -4.45 -3.88
C THR A 207 -6.92 -5.82 -3.53
N SER A 208 -7.48 -6.90 -4.07
CA SER A 208 -6.95 -8.26 -3.92
C SER A 208 -5.56 -8.40 -4.54
N ALA A 209 -5.37 -7.90 -5.77
CA ALA A 209 -4.08 -7.92 -6.46
C ALA A 209 -2.99 -7.18 -5.65
N VAL A 210 -3.31 -6.01 -5.08
CA VAL A 210 -2.40 -5.26 -4.19
C VAL A 210 -1.99 -6.10 -2.97
N SER A 211 -2.95 -6.75 -2.31
CA SER A 211 -2.68 -7.59 -1.14
C SER A 211 -1.76 -8.78 -1.49
N VAL A 212 -2.05 -9.47 -2.60
CA VAL A 212 -1.24 -10.60 -3.09
C VAL A 212 0.19 -10.15 -3.40
N VAL A 213 0.35 -9.06 -4.13
CA VAL A 213 1.67 -8.54 -4.50
C VAL A 213 2.45 -8.11 -3.26
N ASN A 214 1.82 -7.42 -2.31
CA ASN A 214 2.43 -7.07 -1.03
C ASN A 214 2.88 -8.30 -0.24
N GLY A 215 2.08 -9.37 -0.24
CA GLY A 215 2.43 -10.66 0.36
C GLY A 215 3.66 -11.28 -0.30
N VAL A 216 3.72 -11.32 -1.63
CA VAL A 216 4.89 -11.82 -2.38
C VAL A 216 6.15 -11.01 -2.04
N PHE A 217 6.06 -9.68 -2.03
CA PHE A 217 7.19 -8.84 -1.64
C PHE A 217 7.64 -9.09 -0.19
N ALA A 218 6.70 -9.27 0.75
CA ALA A 218 7.02 -9.61 2.13
C ALA A 218 7.75 -10.96 2.24
N LEU A 219 7.34 -11.97 1.47
CA LEU A 219 8.00 -13.28 1.41
C LEU A 219 9.42 -13.17 0.83
N LEU A 220 9.60 -12.42 -0.27
CA LEU A 220 10.93 -12.19 -0.85
C LEU A 220 11.88 -11.49 0.14
N ILE A 221 11.36 -10.50 0.86
CA ILE A 221 12.08 -9.80 1.93
C ILE A 221 12.46 -10.76 3.07
N LEU A 222 11.53 -11.61 3.50
CA LEU A 222 11.77 -12.61 4.54
C LEU A 222 12.83 -13.63 4.12
N MET A 223 12.75 -14.13 2.89
CA MET A 223 13.75 -15.03 2.32
C MET A 223 15.13 -14.39 2.32
N GLU A 224 15.25 -13.14 1.86
CA GLU A 224 16.52 -12.41 1.88
C GLU A 224 17.05 -12.23 3.32
N PHE A 225 16.18 -11.90 4.27
CA PHE A 225 16.53 -11.77 5.67
C PHE A 225 17.07 -13.08 6.26
N ILE A 226 16.40 -14.20 6.00
CA ILE A 226 16.82 -15.54 6.44
C ILE A 226 18.15 -15.94 5.79
N CYS A 227 18.32 -15.70 4.49
CA CYS A 227 19.57 -16.00 3.77
C CYS A 227 20.78 -15.24 4.35
N ILE A 228 20.58 -13.99 4.77
CA ILE A 228 21.63 -13.18 5.37
C ILE A 228 21.97 -13.67 6.77
N LEU A 229 20.94 -13.96 7.58
CA LEU A 229 21.15 -14.52 8.91
C LEU A 229 21.82 -15.89 8.89
N SER A 230 21.47 -16.76 7.93
CA SER A 230 22.07 -18.08 7.81
C SER A 230 23.55 -18.01 7.43
N ARG A 231 23.92 -17.12 6.49
CA ARG A 231 25.33 -16.85 6.14
C ARG A 231 26.11 -16.32 7.34
N ALA A 232 25.57 -15.36 8.08
CA ALA A 232 26.21 -14.81 9.27
C ALA A 232 26.41 -15.86 10.38
N ARG A 233 25.45 -16.80 10.54
CA ARG A 233 25.57 -17.92 11.48
C ARG A 233 26.65 -18.92 11.04
N LYS A 234 26.67 -19.29 9.75
CA LYS A 234 27.64 -20.24 9.18
C LYS A 234 29.08 -19.74 9.34
N GLU A 235 29.32 -18.46 9.06
CA GLU A 235 30.61 -17.84 9.28
C GLU A 235 31.00 -17.93 10.76
N ARG A 236 30.12 -17.53 11.69
CA ARG A 236 30.38 -17.59 13.13
C ARG A 236 30.69 -19.01 13.64
N THR A 237 30.05 -20.05 13.11
CA THR A 237 30.39 -21.45 13.46
C THR A 237 31.76 -21.85 12.92
N SER A 238 32.14 -21.43 11.71
CA SER A 238 33.46 -21.70 11.13
C SER A 238 34.62 -21.12 11.94
N TRP A 239 34.43 -19.94 12.55
CA TRP A 239 35.44 -19.33 13.45
C TRP A 239 35.64 -20.13 14.75
N LYS A 240 34.60 -20.83 15.23
CA LYS A 240 34.69 -21.66 16.44
C LYS A 240 35.37 -22.99 16.19
N THR A 241 35.34 -23.51 14.96
CA THR A 241 35.96 -24.80 14.61
C THR A 241 37.46 -24.70 14.33
N HIS A 242 37.98 -23.50 14.02
CA HIS A 242 39.41 -23.25 13.77
C HIS A 242 40.18 -22.74 15.00
N SER A 243 39.58 -22.74 16.20
CA SER A 243 40.23 -22.28 17.44
C SER A 243 40.54 -23.41 18.43
N PHE A 244 40.70 -24.65 17.96
CA PHE A 244 41.16 -25.80 18.74
C PHE A 244 42.30 -26.49 18.01
#